data_AF-A0AAE0N923-F1
#
_entry.id   AF-A0AAE0N923-F1
#
_cell.length_a   1.000
_cell.length_b   1.000
_cell.length_c   1.000
_cell.angle_alpha   90.00
_cell.angle_beta   90.00
_cell.angle_gamma   90.00
#
_symmetry.space_group_name_H-M   'P 1'
#
loop_
_entity.id
_entity.type
_entity.pdbx_description
1 polymer ?
#
loop_
_entity_poly.entity_id
_entity_poly.type
_entity_poly.pdbx_seq_one_letter_code
_entity_poly.pdbx_strand_id
1 'polypeptide(L)'
;MLRGAGLCRRRPQTHISPDYPWEGEATSGVSCGDSATSASSKDTRNNPVWAQELVSLYQTQSPTFRPKYVFSGPFGSETVRMLILSNRCNPATPLTNAYALSRLHGGSVVVVQDADGHCAAAVAERELHGEDIQDVSCEWGVSEE
;
A
#
# COMPACT_ATOMS: atom_id res chain seq x y z
N MET A 1 33.96 -20.08 4.24
CA MET A 1 33.63 -19.39 5.52
C MET A 1 33.92 -17.91 5.36
N LEU A 2 32.91 -17.09 5.07
CA LEU A 2 33.03 -15.64 5.06
C LEU A 2 32.46 -15.12 6.39
N ARG A 3 33.32 -14.50 7.21
CA ARG A 3 32.96 -13.87 8.47
C ARG A 3 32.17 -12.59 8.16
N GLY A 4 30.94 -12.51 8.65
CA GLY A 4 30.08 -11.34 8.53
C GLY A 4 30.66 -10.14 9.26
N ALA A 5 31.11 -9.14 8.50
CA ALA A 5 31.37 -7.81 9.03
C ALA A 5 30.02 -7.12 9.27
N GLY A 6 29.77 -6.69 10.51
CA GLY A 6 28.50 -6.15 10.97
C GLY A 6 28.09 -4.87 10.22
N LEU A 7 27.04 -5.01 9.41
CA LEU A 7 26.44 -3.92 8.62
C LEU A 7 25.33 -3.14 9.35
N CYS A 8 24.98 -3.50 10.59
CA CYS A 8 23.93 -2.81 11.36
C CYS A 8 24.40 -2.52 12.79
N ARG A 9 25.13 -1.42 13.01
CA ARG A 9 25.55 -0.97 14.35
C ARG A 9 24.83 0.29 14.83
N ARG A 10 23.91 0.86 14.04
CA ARG A 10 23.04 1.95 14.48
C ARG A 10 21.63 1.38 14.71
N ARG A 11 21.12 1.53 15.92
CA ARG A 11 19.67 1.44 16.16
C ARG A 11 19.02 2.54 15.31
N PRO A 12 17.96 2.25 14.55
CA PRO A 12 17.13 3.30 13.97
C PRO A 12 16.74 4.27 15.09
N GLN A 13 16.95 5.56 14.89
CA GLN A 13 16.35 6.53 15.79
C GLN A 13 14.84 6.38 15.64
N THR A 14 14.16 5.99 16.71
CA THR A 14 12.70 6.03 16.80
C THR A 14 12.28 7.49 16.91
N HIS A 15 12.48 8.26 15.84
CA HIS A 15 11.82 9.54 15.69
C HIS A 15 10.38 9.20 15.31
N ILE A 16 9.55 8.94 16.32
CA ILE A 16 8.11 8.90 16.14
C ILE A 16 7.77 10.24 15.48
N SER A 17 7.33 10.20 14.22
CA SER A 17 6.88 11.41 13.54
C SER A 17 5.81 12.04 14.44
N PRO A 18 5.84 13.35 14.70
CA PRO A 18 4.77 13.96 15.45
C PRO A 18 3.45 13.67 14.73
N ASP A 19 2.49 13.07 15.44
CA ASP A 19 1.14 12.88 14.92
C ASP A 19 0.60 14.25 14.54
N TYR A 20 0.41 14.47 13.24
CA TYR A 20 -0.12 15.72 12.76
C TYR A 20 -1.63 15.69 12.96
N PRO A 21 -2.22 16.64 13.73
CA PRO A 21 -3.66 16.61 14.00
C PRO A 21 -4.50 16.74 12.72
N TRP A 22 -3.90 17.27 11.64
CA TRP A 22 -4.52 17.45 10.34
C TRP A 22 -4.26 16.31 9.35
N GLU A 23 -3.59 15.22 9.75
CA GLU A 23 -3.26 14.10 8.85
C GLU A 23 -4.51 13.50 8.19
N GLY A 24 -5.59 13.28 8.96
CA GLY A 24 -6.84 12.73 8.43
C GLY A 24 -7.54 13.65 7.43
N GLU A 25 -7.51 14.95 7.69
CA GLU A 25 -8.10 15.97 6.82
C GLU A 25 -7.30 16.12 5.53
N ALA A 26 -5.96 16.14 5.64
CA ALA A 26 -5.06 16.16 4.50
C ALA A 26 -5.20 14.90 3.64
N THR A 27 -5.21 13.71 4.25
CA THR A 27 -5.41 12.43 3.56
C THR A 27 -6.74 12.41 2.81
N SER A 28 -7.81 12.92 3.43
CA SER A 28 -9.12 13.02 2.79
C SER A 28 -9.13 13.99 1.62
N GLY A 29 -8.50 15.17 1.78
CA GLY A 29 -8.39 16.16 0.71
C GLY A 29 -7.62 15.64 -0.51
N VAL A 30 -6.48 14.97 -0.28
CA VAL A 30 -5.67 14.35 -1.34
C VAL A 30 -6.45 13.21 -2.01
N SER A 31 -7.06 12.32 -1.23
CA SER A 31 -7.82 11.17 -1.76
C SER A 31 -9.01 11.59 -2.63
N CYS A 32 -9.74 12.64 -2.21
CA CYS A 32 -10.80 13.25 -3.03
C CYS A 32 -10.27 13.82 -4.35
N GLY A 33 -9.04 14.37 -4.34
CA GLY A 33 -8.39 14.94 -5.52
C GLY A 33 -7.86 13.88 -6.50
N ASP A 34 -7.21 12.83 -6.00
CA ASP A 34 -6.50 11.83 -6.82
C ASP A 34 -7.42 10.82 -7.53
N SER A 35 -8.68 11.22 -7.77
CA SER A 35 -9.67 10.44 -8.51
C SER A 35 -10.15 9.17 -7.81
N ALA A 36 -10.34 9.18 -6.49
CA ALA A 36 -11.04 8.10 -5.75
C ALA A 36 -12.39 7.73 -6.40
N THR A 37 -13.01 8.65 -7.13
CA THR A 37 -14.22 8.42 -7.93
C THR A 37 -14.05 7.34 -9.02
N SER A 38 -12.89 7.21 -9.68
CA SER A 38 -12.67 6.16 -10.69
C SER A 38 -12.18 4.84 -10.08
N ALA A 39 -11.45 4.87 -8.97
CA ALA A 39 -11.01 3.69 -8.23
C ALA A 39 -12.20 2.86 -7.70
N SER A 40 -13.26 3.54 -7.27
CA SER A 40 -14.49 2.91 -6.77
C SER A 40 -15.35 2.19 -7.82
N SER A 41 -15.04 2.34 -9.12
CA SER A 41 -15.73 1.63 -10.20
C SER A 41 -15.28 0.17 -10.34
N LYS A 42 -14.17 -0.22 -9.70
CA LYS A 42 -13.68 -1.60 -9.66
C LYS A 42 -14.09 -2.26 -8.35
N ASP A 43 -15.26 -2.90 -8.42
CA ASP A 43 -15.73 -3.98 -7.55
C ASP A 43 -15.87 -3.68 -6.04
N THR A 44 -17.03 -3.17 -5.66
CA THR A 44 -17.48 -3.06 -4.26
C THR A 44 -17.91 -4.41 -3.65
N ARG A 45 -17.94 -5.53 -4.40
CA ARG A 45 -18.56 -6.78 -3.94
C ARG A 45 -17.75 -7.56 -2.89
N ASN A 46 -16.44 -7.29 -2.77
CA ASN A 46 -15.53 -7.95 -1.83
C ASN A 46 -14.81 -6.95 -0.89
N ASN A 47 -15.32 -5.72 -0.77
CA ASN A 47 -14.65 -4.68 0.00
C ASN A 47 -14.98 -4.85 1.51
N PRO A 48 -14.00 -4.92 2.43
CA PRO A 48 -14.30 -4.97 3.85
C PRO A 48 -15.13 -3.74 4.28
N VAL A 49 -16.03 -3.93 5.25
CA VAL A 49 -17.03 -2.93 5.69
C VAL A 49 -16.39 -1.56 5.95
N TRP A 50 -15.20 -1.54 6.58
CA TRP A 50 -14.47 -0.31 6.89
C TRP A 50 -14.11 0.52 5.65
N ALA A 51 -13.84 -0.12 4.51
CA ALA A 51 -13.46 0.55 3.28
C ALA A 51 -14.68 1.00 2.47
N GLN A 52 -15.86 0.38 2.66
CA GLN A 52 -17.08 0.77 1.97
C GLN A 52 -17.55 2.18 2.38
N GLU A 53 -17.47 2.50 3.67
CA GLU A 53 -17.87 3.82 4.19
C GLU A 53 -16.95 4.93 3.67
N LEU A 54 -15.63 4.72 3.71
CA LEU A 54 -14.65 5.66 3.16
C LEU A 54 -14.81 5.87 1.65
N VAL A 55 -15.02 4.78 0.89
CA VAL A 55 -15.25 4.87 -0.56
C VAL A 55 -16.53 5.66 -0.86
N SER A 56 -17.62 5.40 -0.15
CA SER A 56 -18.88 6.15 -0.30
C SER A 56 -18.70 7.64 0.02
N LEU A 57 -17.99 7.96 1.11
CA LEU A 57 -17.65 9.32 1.48
C LEU A 57 -16.87 10.04 0.36
N TYR A 58 -15.83 9.41 -0.19
CA TYR A 58 -15.07 10.01 -1.28
C TYR A 58 -15.87 10.14 -2.57
N GLN A 59 -16.74 9.18 -2.91
CA GLN A 59 -17.61 9.27 -4.09
C GLN A 59 -18.53 10.49 -4.03
N THR A 60 -19.11 10.77 -2.86
CA THR A 60 -20.02 11.91 -2.69
C THR A 60 -19.29 13.25 -2.67
N GLN A 61 -18.09 13.31 -2.12
CA GLN A 61 -17.34 14.57 -1.94
C GLN A 61 -16.44 14.94 -3.14
N SER A 62 -15.86 13.96 -3.85
CA SER A 62 -14.92 14.24 -4.95
C SER A 62 -15.49 15.11 -6.08
N PRO A 63 -16.77 14.98 -6.50
CA PRO A 63 -17.33 15.86 -7.53
C PRO A 63 -17.38 17.34 -7.14
N THR A 64 -17.47 17.62 -5.83
CA THR A 64 -17.45 18.98 -5.27
C THR A 64 -16.03 19.55 -5.24
N PHE A 65 -15.03 18.70 -5.01
CA PHE A 65 -13.62 19.05 -4.97
C PHE A 65 -12.86 18.45 -6.16
N ARG A 66 -13.20 18.89 -7.37
CA ARG A 66 -12.44 18.51 -8.57
C ARG A 66 -11.12 19.27 -8.58
N PRO A 67 -9.97 18.59 -8.48
CA PRO A 67 -8.71 19.29 -8.56
C PRO A 67 -8.52 19.84 -9.97
N LYS A 68 -7.92 21.01 -10.05
CA LYS A 68 -7.61 21.67 -11.33
C LYS A 68 -6.67 20.84 -12.20
N TYR A 69 -5.85 19.99 -11.58
CA TYR A 69 -4.85 19.15 -12.23
C TYR A 69 -5.03 17.70 -11.77
N VAL A 70 -5.77 16.91 -12.55
CA VAL A 70 -5.87 15.46 -12.35
C VAL A 70 -4.74 14.80 -13.14
N PHE A 71 -3.91 14.01 -12.49
CA PHE A 71 -2.95 13.17 -13.19
C PHE A 71 -3.70 12.03 -13.90
N SER A 72 -3.70 12.06 -15.23
CA SER A 72 -4.37 11.07 -16.08
C SER A 72 -3.43 9.99 -16.63
N GLY A 73 -2.15 10.01 -16.25
CA GLY A 73 -1.15 9.02 -16.65
C GLY A 73 -0.06 9.56 -17.60
N PRO A 74 0.85 8.67 -18.04
CA PRO A 74 0.88 7.23 -17.75
C PRO A 74 1.36 6.91 -16.32
N PHE A 75 0.69 5.96 -15.65
CA PHE A 75 1.13 5.45 -14.33
C PHE A 75 2.33 4.49 -14.44
N GLY A 76 2.68 4.04 -15.65
CA GLY A 76 3.76 3.09 -15.95
C GLY A 76 4.90 3.70 -16.77
N SER A 77 6.02 3.00 -16.82
CA SER A 77 7.17 3.38 -17.66
C SER A 77 8.05 2.18 -18.02
N GLU A 78 8.38 2.03 -19.30
CA GLU A 78 9.33 1.02 -19.80
C GLU A 78 10.79 1.32 -19.44
N THR A 79 11.10 2.55 -19.04
CA THR A 79 12.48 2.98 -18.77
C THR A 79 12.85 2.94 -17.28
N VAL A 80 11.87 2.72 -16.41
CA VAL A 80 12.06 2.69 -14.95
C VAL A 80 11.85 1.27 -14.44
N ARG A 81 12.85 0.75 -13.73
CA ARG A 81 12.81 -0.57 -13.07
C ARG A 81 12.70 -0.38 -11.57
N MET A 82 11.69 -0.99 -10.97
CA MET A 82 11.42 -0.89 -9.54
C MET A 82 11.61 -2.23 -8.86
N LEU A 83 12.10 -2.16 -7.62
CA LEU A 83 11.93 -3.22 -6.65
C LEU A 83 10.66 -2.91 -5.86
N ILE A 84 9.64 -3.74 -6.00
CA ILE A 84 8.36 -3.58 -5.32
C ILE A 84 8.31 -4.57 -4.17
N LEU A 85 8.09 -4.08 -2.95
CA LEU A 85 7.96 -4.91 -1.76
C LEU A 85 6.47 -5.09 -1.42
N SER A 86 6.06 -6.32 -1.13
CA SER A 86 4.68 -6.61 -0.73
C SER A 86 4.64 -7.75 0.28
N ASN A 87 3.65 -7.70 1.17
CA ASN A 87 3.32 -8.81 2.06
C ASN A 87 2.32 -9.72 1.36
N ARG A 88 2.39 -11.03 1.63
CA ARG A 88 1.41 -12.00 1.12
C ARG A 88 -0.01 -11.57 1.49
N CYS A 89 -0.19 -11.06 2.71
CA CYS A 89 -1.47 -10.72 3.29
C CYS A 89 -1.56 -9.24 3.69
N ASN A 90 -1.59 -8.35 2.69
CA ASN A 90 -1.78 -6.93 2.91
C ASN A 90 -3.25 -6.52 2.70
N PRO A 91 -3.99 -6.14 3.76
CA PRO A 91 -5.42 -5.82 3.65
C PRO A 91 -5.72 -4.46 2.99
N ALA A 92 -4.74 -3.56 2.90
CA ALA A 92 -4.94 -2.21 2.37
C ALA A 92 -4.38 -2.05 0.94
N THR A 93 -3.29 -2.76 0.61
CA THR A 93 -2.72 -2.82 -0.74
C THR A 93 -2.42 -4.27 -1.13
N PRO A 94 -3.43 -5.03 -1.61
CA PRO A 94 -3.29 -6.46 -1.90
C PRO A 94 -2.13 -6.79 -2.84
N LEU A 95 -1.56 -7.99 -2.69
CA LEU A 95 -0.42 -8.46 -3.48
C LEU A 95 -0.65 -8.35 -5.01
N THR A 96 -1.90 -8.51 -5.46
CA THR A 96 -2.28 -8.32 -6.87
C THR A 96 -1.97 -6.92 -7.40
N ASN A 97 -2.06 -5.88 -6.56
CA ASN A 97 -1.69 -4.51 -6.94
C ASN A 97 -0.18 -4.37 -7.16
N ALA A 98 0.65 -5.07 -6.37
CA ALA A 98 2.10 -5.05 -6.56
C ALA A 98 2.50 -5.69 -7.91
N TYR A 99 1.88 -6.81 -8.27
CA TYR A 99 2.07 -7.42 -9.59
C TYR A 99 1.54 -6.55 -10.73
N ALA A 100 0.38 -5.92 -10.56
CA ALA A 100 -0.18 -5.00 -11.55
C ALA A 100 0.78 -3.82 -11.80
N LEU A 101 1.32 -3.21 -10.74
CA LEU A 101 2.31 -2.15 -10.84
C LEU A 101 3.60 -2.65 -11.52
N SER A 102 4.10 -3.84 -11.17
CA SER A 102 5.30 -4.40 -11.80
C SER A 102 5.14 -4.57 -13.30
N ARG A 103 3.96 -4.96 -13.79
CA ARG A 103 3.67 -5.12 -15.22
C ARG A 103 3.66 -3.80 -15.98
N LEU A 104 3.37 -2.69 -15.30
CA LEU A 104 3.41 -1.34 -15.88
C LEU A 104 4.83 -0.79 -16.03
N HIS A 105 5.83 -1.45 -15.42
CA HIS A 105 7.20 -0.98 -15.38
C HIS A 105 8.18 -2.08 -15.83
N GLY A 106 8.51 -2.08 -17.12
CA GLY A 106 9.33 -3.11 -17.78
C GLY A 106 10.61 -3.44 -17.01
N GLY A 107 10.78 -4.72 -16.64
CA GLY A 107 11.94 -5.21 -15.88
C GLY A 107 11.89 -4.97 -14.37
N SER A 108 10.78 -4.49 -13.82
CA SER A 108 10.53 -4.45 -12.37
C SER A 108 10.26 -5.84 -11.81
N VAL A 109 10.49 -5.98 -10.51
CA VAL A 109 10.29 -7.24 -9.77
C VAL A 109 9.53 -7.02 -8.48
N VAL A 110 8.78 -8.04 -8.06
CA VAL A 110 8.06 -8.06 -6.78
C VAL A 110 8.77 -9.02 -5.83
N VAL A 111 9.14 -8.53 -4.64
CA VAL A 111 9.57 -9.37 -3.52
C VAL A 111 8.41 -9.51 -2.56
N VAL A 112 8.04 -10.77 -2.31
CA VAL A 112 6.92 -11.13 -1.44
C VAL A 112 7.48 -11.59 -0.10
N GLN A 113 7.05 -10.92 0.97
CA GLN A 113 7.26 -11.37 2.33
C GLN A 113 6.11 -12.27 2.75
N ASP A 114 6.43 -13.38 3.41
CA ASP A 114 5.43 -14.30 3.96
C ASP A 114 4.96 -13.79 5.33
N ALA A 115 4.17 -12.72 5.29
CA ALA A 115 3.71 -12.00 6.47
C ALA A 115 2.35 -11.34 6.22
N ASP A 116 1.72 -10.98 7.33
CA ASP A 116 0.45 -10.26 7.36
C ASP A 116 0.67 -8.79 7.72
N GLY A 117 -0.18 -7.91 7.21
CA GLY A 117 -0.21 -6.50 7.56
C GLY A 117 0.17 -5.54 6.45
N HIS A 118 0.05 -4.24 6.76
CA HIS A 118 0.25 -3.15 5.82
C HIS A 118 1.68 -2.61 5.87
N CYS A 119 2.24 -2.29 4.70
CA CYS A 119 3.63 -1.85 4.49
C CYS A 119 4.68 -2.92 4.84
N ALA A 120 5.21 -3.57 3.80
CA ALA A 120 6.28 -4.57 3.85
C ALA A 120 7.48 -4.19 4.76
N ALA A 121 8.02 -2.98 4.59
CA ALA A 121 9.14 -2.49 5.40
C ALA A 121 8.78 -2.37 6.90
N ALA A 122 7.58 -1.86 7.21
CA ALA A 122 7.14 -1.71 8.60
C ALA A 122 6.89 -3.06 9.27
N VAL A 123 6.33 -4.03 8.53
CA VAL A 123 6.14 -5.40 9.02
C VAL A 123 7.48 -6.08 9.32
N ALA A 124 8.48 -5.90 8.46
CA ALA A 124 9.83 -6.40 8.71
C ALA A 124 10.47 -5.81 9.97
N GLU A 125 10.25 -4.51 10.23
CA GLU A 125 10.75 -3.86 11.45
C GLU A 125 10.09 -4.39 12.71
N ARG A 126 8.79 -4.67 12.69
CA ARG A 126 8.06 -5.24 13.85
C ARG A 126 8.56 -6.62 14.23
N GLU A 127 8.84 -7.48 13.23
CA GLU A 127 9.43 -8.80 13.47
C GLU A 127 10.80 -8.69 14.15
N LEU A 128 11.64 -7.74 13.72
CA LEU A 128 12.94 -7.46 14.36
C LEU A 128 12.82 -6.95 15.80
N HIS A 129 11.70 -6.29 16.13
CA HIS A 129 11.42 -5.77 17.46
C HIS A 129 10.62 -6.73 18.34
N GLY A 130 10.23 -7.90 17.83
CA GLY A 130 9.48 -8.92 18.57
C GLY A 130 8.05 -8.50 18.91
N GLU A 131 7.45 -7.61 18.12
CA GLU A 131 6.04 -7.25 18.24
C GLU A 131 5.18 -8.26 17.47
N ASP A 132 4.12 -8.76 18.08
CA ASP A 132 3.18 -9.68 17.42
C ASP A 132 2.55 -8.99 16.20
N ILE A 133 2.82 -9.56 15.02
CA ILE A 133 2.12 -9.21 13.79
C ILE A 133 0.71 -9.77 13.94
N GLN A 134 -0.31 -8.91 13.83
CA GLN A 134 -1.71 -9.35 13.86
C GLN A 134 -1.91 -10.39 12.74
N ASP A 135 -2.30 -11.60 13.12
CA ASP A 135 -2.64 -12.69 12.22
C ASP A 135 -3.93 -12.30 11.48
N VAL A 136 -3.81 -11.91 10.21
CA VAL A 136 -4.94 -11.57 9.35
C VAL A 136 -5.04 -12.69 8.33
N SER A 137 -5.70 -13.79 8.72
CA SER A 137 -5.83 -14.99 7.91
C SER A 137 -6.33 -14.64 6.50
N CYS A 138 -5.48 -14.87 5.50
CA CYS A 138 -5.74 -14.68 4.08
C CYS A 138 -6.72 -15.72 3.52
N GLU A 139 -8.02 -15.57 3.78
CA GLU A 139 -9.05 -16.29 3.03
C GLU A 139 -9.63 -15.41 1.91
N TRP A 140 -8.77 -14.98 0.99
CA TRP A 140 -9.22 -14.45 -0.31
C TRP A 140 -9.08 -15.56 -1.34
N GLY A 141 -10.22 -16.12 -1.77
CA GLY A 141 -10.31 -17.28 -2.65
C GLY A 141 -9.29 -17.26 -3.79
N VAL A 142 -8.40 -18.24 -3.77
CA VAL A 142 -7.47 -18.55 -4.85
C VAL A 142 -8.31 -19.02 -6.04
N SER A 143 -8.46 -18.21 -7.08
CA SER A 143 -8.73 -18.75 -8.40
C SER A 143 -7.38 -19.13 -9.00
N GLU A 144 -7.06 -20.43 -8.93
CA GLU A 144 -5.96 -21.03 -9.69
C GLU A 144 -6.22 -20.81 -11.19
N GLU A 145 -5.16 -20.42 -11.91
CA GLU A 145 -5.07 -20.56 -13.38
C GLU A 145 -3.95 -21.55 -13.69
#